data_AF-Q7VLW7-F1
#
_entry.id   AF-Q7VLW7-F1
#
_cell.length_a   1.000
_cell.length_b   1.000
_cell.length_c   1.000
_cell.angle_alpha   90.00
_cell.angle_beta   90.00
_cell.angle_gamma   90.00
#
_symmetry.space_group_name_H-M   'P 1'
#
loop_
_entity.id
_entity.type
_entity.pdbx_description
1 polymer ?
#
loop_
_entity_poly.entity_id
_entity_poly.type
_entity_poly.pdbx_seq_one_letter_code
_entity_poly.pdbx_strand_id
1 'polypeptide(L)'
;MTNEQIKMTILSTATDIGAEGVDDVFGWGLLDVEKATKGPARFDKRLTDEKDVVLNVDNNNANYYGYNYNPYQFENDISGDVGLVKKGNGHLILSGNSTFTGKTELQQGSLAIYGKHYYSPMVIKENSSLYTRDTDFRHAIENHGYYYNNGRTSVNNYRATPMAKLITSNDAKLVVNGEADLNGSKVALYSKEYVTNNGVLSMPLVAQAIKGVPIIEPHGMYSVVGNLEDNALHVELKRENVLSYLKSNVKFVDVMRENAAEAMEKTMVAIDNQLPTYRSLLSAPITKVLAELQQGKLNDKNEESTFDKLSGQIYASAQALTFQNAEAVNKDLSNRLDTLGTSADPTLASGAWASAIYANGKLTQPGFGEGKTQTLAGQVGADTMAADDVIVGAAMNYSKANVTFNRYGGNSQAKGVGVSLYSRLNNIYSTPVYLQGRLGFGSVNSDVERELVQETQQQKRKVNHRDKVISAYIESGYNLKQNDFTVTPFMGIAYDNVIRGAFTETNSQLGLTAPKQAYAQTSGLVGLRVARQLRYANGMKTTLQGYVNHQVAFNRQDLSYTAKYTGANNVLNHADFKVKGIGLVKNKTWLGIGSTTEITPNTTWYVNYDLKLENTKGYNNVVSTGIRVKF
;
A
#
# COMPACT_ATOMS: atom_id res chain seq x y z
N MET A 1 18.49 -15.38 32.43
CA MET A 1 19.75 -15.31 33.20
C MET A 1 20.12 -16.69 33.70
N THR A 2 21.40 -17.04 33.70
CA THR A 2 21.92 -18.24 34.38
C THR A 2 22.10 -17.96 35.88
N ASN A 3 22.26 -19.01 36.70
CA ASN A 3 22.51 -18.85 38.14
C ASN A 3 23.78 -18.04 38.42
N GLU A 4 24.81 -18.19 37.58
CA GLU A 4 26.04 -17.41 37.66
C GLU A 4 25.79 -15.91 37.38
N GLN A 5 24.97 -15.59 36.38
CA GLN A 5 24.58 -14.21 36.09
C GLN A 5 23.75 -13.59 37.22
N ILE A 6 22.83 -14.35 37.82
CA ILE A 6 22.04 -13.90 38.98
C ILE A 6 22.96 -13.62 40.18
N LYS A 7 23.88 -14.55 40.48
CA LYS A 7 24.90 -14.40 41.54
C LYS A 7 25.75 -13.15 41.28
N MET A 8 26.25 -12.97 40.07
CA MET A 8 27.05 -11.81 39.69
C MET A 8 26.26 -10.52 39.88
N THR A 9 25.01 -10.45 39.40
CA THR A 9 24.18 -9.27 39.58
C THR A 9 23.97 -8.95 41.05
N ILE A 10 23.53 -9.92 41.86
CA ILE A 10 23.26 -9.71 43.30
C ILE A 10 24.51 -9.28 44.06
N LEU A 11 25.63 -9.99 43.86
CA LEU A 11 26.85 -9.74 44.63
C LEU A 11 27.59 -8.49 44.16
N SER A 12 27.62 -8.21 42.86
CA SER A 12 28.29 -7.01 42.34
C SER A 12 27.59 -5.70 42.69
N THR A 13 26.30 -5.75 43.03
CA THR A 13 25.51 -4.57 43.39
C THR A 13 25.36 -4.38 44.88
N ALA A 14 25.83 -5.32 45.71
CA ALA A 14 25.75 -5.20 47.16
C ALA A 14 26.41 -3.90 47.66
N THR A 15 25.80 -3.32 48.70
CA THR A 15 26.33 -2.15 49.40
C THR A 15 27.42 -2.63 50.36
N ASP A 16 28.65 -2.20 50.12
CA ASP A 16 29.78 -2.48 50.98
C ASP A 16 29.51 -1.98 52.41
N ILE A 17 29.66 -2.87 53.38
CA ILE A 17 29.46 -2.62 54.82
C ILE A 17 30.57 -3.33 55.57
N GLY A 18 31.25 -2.62 56.48
CA GLY A 18 32.41 -3.18 57.18
C GLY A 18 33.73 -2.65 56.62
N ALA A 19 34.68 -3.56 56.36
CA ALA A 19 35.98 -3.18 55.81
C ALA A 19 35.85 -2.97 54.30
N GLU A 20 36.57 -1.99 53.75
CA GLU A 20 36.47 -1.65 52.32
C GLU A 20 36.72 -2.87 51.42
N GLY A 21 35.75 -3.20 50.58
CA GLY A 21 35.84 -4.28 49.60
C GLY A 21 35.09 -5.55 50.01
N VAL A 22 35.66 -6.71 49.67
CA VAL A 22 35.07 -8.00 50.04
C VAL A 22 35.79 -8.48 51.30
N ASP A 23 35.05 -8.73 52.37
CA ASP A 23 35.60 -9.09 53.68
C ASP A 23 35.06 -10.42 54.24
N ASP A 24 35.67 -10.93 55.30
CA ASP A 24 35.31 -12.23 55.90
C ASP A 24 34.02 -12.19 56.72
N VAL A 25 33.48 -11.00 57.03
CA VAL A 25 32.32 -10.81 57.93
C VAL A 25 31.03 -10.64 57.12
N PHE A 26 31.02 -9.70 56.19
CA PHE A 26 29.89 -9.33 55.35
C PHE A 26 30.06 -9.78 53.89
N GLY A 27 31.21 -10.35 53.51
CA GLY A 27 31.43 -10.84 52.16
C GLY A 27 31.37 -9.69 51.17
N TRP A 28 30.39 -9.73 50.25
CA TRP A 28 30.17 -8.67 49.26
C TRP A 28 29.36 -7.48 49.81
N GLY A 29 28.85 -7.58 51.04
CA GLY A 29 28.04 -6.54 51.68
C GLY A 29 26.54 -6.82 51.67
N LEU A 30 25.75 -5.78 51.93
CA LEU A 30 24.29 -5.85 52.06
C LEU A 30 23.61 -5.88 50.68
N LEU A 31 22.64 -6.77 50.50
CA LEU A 31 21.83 -6.85 49.27
C LEU A 31 21.17 -5.50 48.94
N ASP A 32 21.51 -4.93 47.78
CA ASP A 32 20.84 -3.78 47.19
C ASP A 32 19.93 -4.25 46.05
N VAL A 33 18.65 -4.40 46.34
CA VAL A 33 17.66 -4.89 45.37
C VAL A 33 17.45 -3.88 44.25
N GLU A 34 17.40 -2.59 44.56
CA GLU A 34 17.14 -1.55 43.56
C GLU A 34 18.28 -1.55 42.52
N LYS A 35 19.52 -1.56 42.98
CA LYS A 35 20.69 -1.63 42.10
C LYS A 35 20.77 -2.98 41.37
N ALA A 36 20.44 -4.10 42.01
CA ALA A 36 20.40 -5.41 41.35
C ALA A 36 19.39 -5.47 40.19
N THR A 37 18.22 -4.81 40.31
CA THR A 37 17.23 -4.76 39.22
C THR A 37 17.73 -3.98 37.99
N LYS A 38 18.74 -3.13 38.14
CA LYS A 38 19.39 -2.34 37.08
C LYS A 38 20.51 -3.12 36.36
N GLY A 39 20.75 -4.38 36.69
CA GLY A 39 21.80 -5.23 36.11
C GLY A 39 23.07 -5.32 36.97
N PRO A 40 24.11 -6.03 36.52
CA PRO A 40 25.37 -6.12 37.26
C PRO A 40 26.09 -4.77 37.33
N ALA A 41 26.84 -4.52 38.41
CA ALA A 41 27.69 -3.32 38.55
C ALA A 41 29.20 -3.66 38.48
N ARG A 42 29.55 -4.96 38.38
CA ARG A 42 30.93 -5.42 38.28
C ARG A 42 31.06 -6.75 37.53
N PHE A 43 32.05 -6.84 36.66
CA PHE A 43 32.54 -8.08 36.06
C PHE A 43 33.87 -8.45 36.72
N ASP A 44 33.82 -9.35 37.69
CA ASP A 44 34.94 -9.65 38.61
C ASP A 44 35.30 -11.13 38.57
N LYS A 45 36.60 -11.47 38.49
CA LYS A 45 37.05 -12.86 38.40
C LYS A 45 36.59 -13.74 39.56
N ARG A 46 36.40 -13.14 40.75
CA ARG A 46 35.89 -13.83 41.95
C ARG A 46 34.43 -14.29 41.80
N LEU A 47 33.70 -13.72 40.83
CA LEU A 47 32.31 -14.04 40.54
C LEU A 47 32.13 -14.97 39.34
N THR A 48 33.13 -15.08 38.47
CA THR A 48 33.03 -15.74 37.15
C THR A 48 34.01 -16.91 36.96
N ASP A 49 34.64 -17.40 38.03
CA ASP A 49 35.67 -18.45 37.98
C ASP A 49 36.76 -18.13 36.94
N GLU A 50 37.21 -16.87 36.92
CA GLU A 50 38.22 -16.33 35.98
C GLU A 50 37.82 -16.34 34.49
N LYS A 51 36.58 -16.65 34.15
CA LYS A 51 36.07 -16.64 32.77
C LYS A 51 35.39 -15.34 32.42
N ASP A 52 35.35 -15.02 31.12
CA ASP A 52 34.55 -13.92 30.60
C ASP A 52 33.06 -14.11 30.91
N VAL A 53 32.37 -13.00 31.16
CA VAL A 53 30.91 -12.98 31.33
C VAL A 53 30.28 -13.28 29.98
N VAL A 54 29.69 -14.47 29.82
CA VAL A 54 28.96 -14.83 28.61
C VAL A 54 27.48 -14.48 28.76
N LEU A 55 27.00 -13.55 27.93
CA LEU A 55 25.59 -13.19 27.82
C LEU A 55 25.03 -13.73 26.50
N ASN A 56 24.26 -14.82 26.58
CA ASN A 56 23.45 -15.27 25.46
C ASN A 56 22.09 -14.56 25.52
N VAL A 57 21.91 -13.55 24.66
CA VAL A 57 20.65 -12.80 24.53
C VAL A 57 20.02 -13.22 23.21
N ASP A 58 19.04 -14.11 23.27
CA ASP A 58 18.26 -14.53 22.12
C ASP A 58 16.99 -13.67 21.99
N ASN A 59 16.48 -13.60 20.77
CA ASN A 59 15.26 -12.90 20.42
C ASN A 59 14.09 -13.54 21.19
N ASN A 60 13.53 -12.85 22.19
CA ASN A 60 12.25 -13.22 22.81
C ASN A 60 11.05 -12.89 21.90
N ASN A 61 11.22 -12.95 20.58
CA ASN A 61 10.21 -12.57 19.61
C ASN A 61 9.46 -13.80 19.11
N ALA A 62 8.58 -14.32 19.95
CA ALA A 62 7.29 -14.81 19.46
C ALA A 62 6.27 -13.73 19.80
N ASN A 63 5.62 -13.18 18.77
CA ASN A 63 4.39 -12.40 18.87
C ASN A 63 3.36 -13.14 19.74
N TYR A 64 3.35 -12.87 21.04
CA TYR A 64 2.28 -13.25 21.95
C TYR A 64 1.70 -11.95 22.52
N TYR A 65 0.57 -11.53 21.95
CA TYR A 65 -0.28 -10.42 22.41
C TYR A 65 0.20 -8.95 22.24
N GLY A 66 1.05 -8.63 21.27
CA GLY A 66 1.15 -7.24 20.78
C GLY A 66 1.63 -6.19 21.79
N TYR A 67 2.37 -6.60 22.82
CA TYR A 67 3.09 -5.67 23.70
C TYR A 67 4.57 -5.65 23.31
N ASN A 68 5.08 -4.47 22.92
CA ASN A 68 6.52 -4.23 22.82
C ASN A 68 7.10 -4.22 24.24
N TYR A 69 7.90 -5.22 24.59
CA TYR A 69 8.62 -5.28 25.87
C TYR A 69 10.13 -5.05 25.70
N ASN A 70 10.70 -4.46 26.75
CA ASN A 70 11.97 -3.74 26.78
C ASN A 70 13.20 -4.56 26.32
N PRO A 71 14.16 -3.92 25.64
CA PRO A 71 15.47 -4.52 25.36
C PRO A 71 16.15 -4.94 26.66
N TYR A 72 17.01 -5.97 26.59
CA TYR A 72 17.79 -6.39 27.75
C TYR A 72 18.80 -5.28 28.08
N GLN A 73 18.59 -4.56 29.17
CA GLN A 73 19.30 -3.32 29.49
C GLN A 73 19.98 -3.43 30.86
N PHE A 74 21.26 -3.04 30.91
CA PHE A 74 22.01 -2.81 32.13
C PHE A 74 22.23 -1.32 32.30
N GLU A 75 21.72 -0.78 33.39
CA GLU A 75 21.72 0.65 33.70
C GLU A 75 22.85 1.05 34.63
N ASN A 76 23.37 0.11 35.41
CA ASN A 76 24.49 0.38 36.32
C ASN A 76 25.78 0.69 35.56
N ASP A 77 26.63 1.49 36.19
CA ASP A 77 28.05 1.56 35.83
C ASP A 77 28.70 0.20 36.13
N ILE A 78 29.49 -0.32 35.18
CA ILE A 78 30.08 -1.66 35.27
C ILE A 78 31.59 -1.54 35.33
N SER A 79 32.19 -1.97 36.44
CA SER A 79 33.65 -2.01 36.65
C SER A 79 34.19 -3.45 36.70
N GLY A 80 35.49 -3.64 36.90
CA GLY A 80 36.11 -4.95 37.14
C GLY A 80 37.15 -5.37 36.10
N ASP A 81 37.56 -6.63 36.15
CA ASP A 81 38.73 -7.15 35.43
C ASP A 81 38.44 -8.32 34.50
N VAL A 82 37.15 -8.58 34.26
CA VAL A 82 36.65 -9.66 33.39
C VAL A 82 36.00 -9.08 32.14
N GLY A 83 36.12 -9.81 31.01
CA GLY A 83 35.54 -9.43 29.73
C GLY A 83 34.05 -9.78 29.59
N LEU A 84 33.46 -9.34 28.48
CA LEU A 84 32.07 -9.58 28.13
C LEU A 84 31.99 -10.25 26.76
N VAL A 85 31.38 -11.43 26.69
CA VAL A 85 31.06 -12.09 25.43
C VAL A 85 29.56 -12.06 25.19
N LYS A 86 29.12 -11.27 24.19
CA LYS A 86 27.73 -11.18 23.78
C LYS A 86 27.44 -12.16 22.63
N LYS A 87 26.53 -13.10 22.86
CA LYS A 87 26.02 -14.07 21.87
C LYS A 87 24.49 -13.99 21.77
N GLY A 88 23.92 -14.75 20.84
CA GLY A 88 22.48 -14.75 20.55
C GLY A 88 22.06 -13.57 19.70
N ASN A 89 20.97 -13.73 18.95
CA ASN A 89 20.51 -12.75 17.96
C ASN A 89 19.79 -11.51 18.54
N GLY A 90 19.58 -11.45 19.86
CA GLY A 90 18.93 -10.34 20.56
C GLY A 90 19.84 -9.15 20.85
N HIS A 91 19.24 -8.11 21.44
CA HIS A 91 19.83 -6.79 21.67
C HIS A 91 20.15 -6.57 23.16
N LEU A 92 21.38 -6.16 23.47
CA LEU A 92 21.84 -5.73 24.81
C LEU A 92 22.09 -4.22 24.82
N ILE A 93 21.68 -3.52 25.86
CA ILE A 93 21.95 -2.09 26.08
C ILE A 93 22.77 -1.92 27.35
N LEU A 94 23.88 -1.18 27.27
CA LEU A 94 24.67 -0.70 28.41
C LEU A 94 24.48 0.81 28.52
N SER A 95 23.68 1.24 29.50
CA SER A 95 23.34 2.66 29.69
C SER A 95 24.30 3.38 30.66
N GLY A 96 24.91 2.65 31.60
CA GLY A 96 25.94 3.16 32.50
C GLY A 96 27.34 3.18 31.86
N ASN A 97 28.28 3.84 32.53
CA ASN A 97 29.70 3.84 32.15
C ASN A 97 30.31 2.44 32.35
N SER A 98 31.13 2.01 31.41
CA SER A 98 31.81 0.72 31.48
C SER A 98 33.30 0.93 31.67
N THR A 99 33.82 0.59 32.84
CA THR A 99 35.23 0.75 33.22
C THR A 99 35.97 -0.58 33.40
N PHE A 100 35.30 -1.70 33.13
CA PHE A 100 35.95 -3.01 33.18
C PHE A 100 37.05 -3.15 32.13
N THR A 101 38.10 -3.90 32.46
CA THR A 101 39.34 -3.95 31.66
C THR A 101 39.42 -5.16 30.72
N GLY A 102 38.68 -6.23 31.02
CA GLY A 102 38.62 -7.41 30.16
C GLY A 102 37.96 -7.10 28.81
N LYS A 103 38.30 -7.89 27.78
CA LYS A 103 37.86 -7.66 26.39
C LYS A 103 36.34 -7.86 26.23
N THR A 104 35.70 -6.97 25.48
CA THR A 104 34.34 -7.16 25.00
C THR A 104 34.35 -7.75 23.59
N GLU A 105 33.68 -8.90 23.41
CA GLU A 105 33.55 -9.57 22.12
C GLU A 105 32.07 -9.78 21.76
N LEU A 106 31.66 -9.17 20.66
CA LEU A 106 30.33 -9.35 20.08
C LEU A 106 30.39 -10.47 19.05
N GLN A 107 29.77 -11.61 19.34
CA GLN A 107 29.74 -12.75 18.41
C GLN A 107 28.45 -12.79 17.58
N GLN A 108 27.33 -12.33 18.13
CA GLN A 108 26.02 -12.29 17.47
C GLN A 108 25.08 -11.26 18.09
N GLY A 109 24.10 -10.81 17.31
CA GLY A 109 23.07 -9.87 17.75
C GLY A 109 23.64 -8.45 17.86
N SER A 110 23.15 -7.64 18.79
CA SER A 110 23.70 -6.31 18.97
C SER A 110 24.00 -5.91 20.41
N LEU A 111 24.95 -4.98 20.53
CA LEU A 111 25.24 -4.21 21.73
C LEU A 111 25.02 -2.73 21.43
N ALA A 112 24.22 -2.04 22.24
CA ALA A 112 24.14 -0.60 22.26
C ALA A 112 24.85 -0.06 23.52
N ILE A 113 25.72 0.92 23.34
CA ILE A 113 26.39 1.62 24.43
C ILE A 113 25.90 3.06 24.42
N TYR A 114 25.24 3.46 25.51
CA TYR A 114 24.80 4.82 25.76
C TYR A 114 25.55 5.50 26.91
N GLY A 115 26.37 4.74 27.65
CA GLY A 115 27.33 5.30 28.60
C GLY A 115 28.34 6.21 27.91
N LYS A 116 28.77 7.26 28.62
CA LYS A 116 29.74 8.24 28.09
C LYS A 116 31.16 7.68 28.03
N HIS A 117 31.51 6.77 28.94
CA HIS A 117 32.85 6.20 29.04
C HIS A 117 32.83 4.70 28.84
N TYR A 118 33.69 4.22 27.93
CA TYR A 118 33.90 2.79 27.68
C TYR A 118 35.39 2.47 27.70
N TYR A 119 35.84 1.74 28.71
CA TYR A 119 37.24 1.39 28.87
C TYR A 119 37.61 0.13 28.08
N SER A 120 36.86 -0.97 28.26
CA SER A 120 37.13 -2.30 27.69
C SER A 120 37.49 -2.29 26.20
N PRO A 121 38.51 -3.08 25.76
CA PRO A 121 38.77 -3.32 24.34
C PRO A 121 37.56 -3.94 23.64
N MET A 122 37.23 -3.49 22.42
CA MET A 122 36.01 -3.89 21.72
C MET A 122 36.32 -4.65 20.43
N VAL A 123 35.74 -5.84 20.28
CA VAL A 123 35.81 -6.65 19.05
C VAL A 123 34.40 -6.96 18.55
N ILE A 124 34.09 -6.56 17.33
CA ILE A 124 32.82 -6.81 16.64
C ILE A 124 33.06 -7.92 15.62
N LYS A 125 32.42 -9.09 15.76
CA LYS A 125 32.49 -10.18 14.77
C LYS A 125 31.48 -9.98 13.63
N GLU A 126 31.66 -10.70 12.53
CA GLU A 126 30.92 -10.54 11.26
C GLU A 126 29.40 -10.48 11.38
N ASN A 127 28.80 -11.28 12.28
CA ASN A 127 27.34 -11.36 12.45
C ASN A 127 26.81 -10.53 13.64
N SER A 128 27.53 -9.49 14.02
CA SER A 128 27.20 -8.67 15.18
C SER A 128 27.21 -7.17 14.86
N SER A 129 26.44 -6.43 15.65
CA SER A 129 26.28 -4.99 15.50
C SER A 129 26.61 -4.25 16.79
N LEU A 130 27.47 -3.24 16.70
CA LEU A 130 27.68 -2.27 17.77
C LEU A 130 26.90 -0.98 17.45
N TYR A 131 26.20 -0.43 18.43
CA TYR A 131 25.54 0.88 18.34
C TYR A 131 26.10 1.81 19.40
N THR A 132 26.54 3.00 19.00
CA THR A 132 27.02 4.02 19.95
C THR A 132 26.42 5.38 19.69
N ARG A 133 26.37 6.18 20.76
CA ARG A 133 25.99 7.58 20.73
C ARG A 133 26.79 8.32 21.78
N ASP A 134 27.65 9.24 21.33
CA ASP A 134 28.42 10.15 22.19
C ASP A 134 29.27 9.40 23.24
N THR A 135 29.88 8.28 22.84
CA THR A 135 30.70 7.42 23.71
C THR A 135 32.20 7.74 23.53
N ASP A 136 32.97 7.67 24.61
CA ASP A 136 34.44 7.76 24.59
C ASP A 136 35.07 6.40 24.88
N PHE A 137 35.68 5.80 23.86
CA PHE A 137 36.43 4.54 23.96
C PHE A 137 37.90 4.80 24.27
N ARG A 138 38.37 4.26 25.39
CA ARG A 138 39.79 4.37 25.79
C ARG A 138 40.72 3.43 25.03
N HIS A 139 40.18 2.33 24.51
CA HIS A 139 40.91 1.35 23.71
C HIS A 139 40.45 1.34 22.24
N ALA A 140 41.08 0.47 21.44
CA ALA A 140 40.76 0.31 20.04
C ALA A 140 39.43 -0.43 19.83
N ILE A 141 38.78 -0.15 18.70
CA ILE A 141 37.68 -0.97 18.18
C ILE A 141 38.21 -1.78 16.98
N GLU A 142 38.07 -3.09 17.06
CA GLU A 142 38.28 -4.02 15.94
C GLU A 142 36.93 -4.40 15.33
N ASN A 143 36.66 -3.88 14.14
CA ASN A 143 35.39 -4.09 13.44
C ASN A 143 35.52 -5.14 12.33
N HIS A 144 34.81 -6.25 12.49
CA HIS A 144 34.62 -7.28 11.46
C HIS A 144 33.16 -7.38 11.00
N GLY A 145 32.24 -6.68 11.67
CA GLY A 145 30.80 -6.71 11.41
C GLY A 145 30.24 -5.32 11.13
N TYR A 146 29.20 -4.93 11.87
CA TYR A 146 28.50 -3.67 11.67
C TYR A 146 28.71 -2.72 12.86
N TYR A 147 29.19 -1.52 12.59
CA TYR A 147 29.33 -0.48 13.60
C TYR A 147 28.45 0.72 13.25
N TYR A 148 27.44 0.99 14.07
CA TYR A 148 26.53 2.13 13.96
C TYR A 148 26.97 3.25 14.91
N ASN A 149 27.47 4.36 14.36
CA ASN A 149 27.82 5.56 15.12
C ASN A 149 26.77 6.66 14.90
N ASN A 150 26.04 7.02 15.96
CA ASN A 150 24.91 7.94 15.88
C ASN A 150 25.10 9.20 16.74
N GLY A 151 26.34 9.68 16.84
CA GLY A 151 26.72 10.89 17.57
C GLY A 151 28.20 11.21 17.38
N ARG A 152 28.78 11.96 18.31
CA ARG A 152 30.21 12.25 18.35
C ARG A 152 30.93 11.25 19.26
N THR A 153 31.38 10.15 18.68
CA THR A 153 32.12 9.09 19.40
C THR A 153 33.62 9.29 19.24
N SER A 154 34.39 9.15 20.32
CA SER A 154 35.86 9.10 20.27
C SER A 154 36.38 7.69 20.52
N VAL A 155 37.48 7.33 19.87
CA VAL A 155 38.15 6.04 20.03
C VAL A 155 39.66 6.21 19.93
N ASN A 156 40.43 5.36 20.62
CA ASN A 156 41.89 5.40 20.54
C ASN A 156 42.41 5.02 19.13
N ASN A 157 42.06 3.84 18.63
CA ASN A 157 42.35 3.40 17.26
C ASN A 157 41.11 2.69 16.68
N TYR A 158 40.95 2.74 15.36
CA TYR A 158 39.87 2.02 14.67
C TYR A 158 40.46 1.12 13.60
N ARG A 159 40.15 -0.18 13.63
CA ARG A 159 40.60 -1.15 12.64
C ARG A 159 39.40 -1.87 12.05
N ALA A 160 39.23 -1.78 10.74
CA ALA A 160 38.17 -2.44 10.02
C ALA A 160 38.75 -3.52 9.10
N THR A 161 38.02 -4.63 8.94
CA THR A 161 38.32 -5.62 7.88
C THR A 161 37.61 -5.23 6.58
N PRO A 162 37.97 -5.81 5.42
CA PRO A 162 37.28 -5.53 4.15
C PRO A 162 35.77 -5.84 4.17
N MET A 163 35.33 -6.77 5.03
CA MET A 163 33.91 -7.12 5.20
C MET A 163 33.16 -6.23 6.19
N ALA A 164 33.89 -5.44 6.98
CA ALA A 164 33.31 -4.59 8.00
C ALA A 164 32.57 -3.40 7.40
N LYS A 165 31.56 -2.92 8.12
CA LYS A 165 30.75 -1.77 7.72
C LYS A 165 30.60 -0.79 8.88
N LEU A 166 31.01 0.46 8.66
CA LEU A 166 30.68 1.60 9.51
C LEU A 166 29.44 2.29 8.95
N ILE A 167 28.36 2.39 9.73
CA ILE A 167 27.13 3.10 9.39
C ILE A 167 27.04 4.33 10.27
N THR A 168 26.88 5.50 9.66
CA THR A 168 26.91 6.78 10.39
C THR A 168 25.90 7.74 9.81
N SER A 169 25.25 8.53 10.66
CA SER A 169 24.45 9.65 10.18
C SER A 169 25.35 10.81 9.73
N ASN A 170 24.85 11.66 8.84
CA ASN A 170 25.57 12.82 8.30
C ASN A 170 25.98 13.86 9.36
N ASP A 171 25.28 13.91 10.49
CA ASP A 171 25.58 14.74 11.66
C ASP A 171 26.53 14.06 12.68
N ALA A 172 26.77 12.75 12.55
CA ALA A 172 27.63 11.99 13.43
C ALA A 172 29.10 12.07 13.01
N LYS A 173 29.99 11.84 13.98
CA LYS A 173 31.44 11.88 13.76
C LYS A 173 32.14 10.86 14.63
N LEU A 174 32.96 10.03 14.02
CA LEU A 174 33.92 9.17 14.70
C LEU A 174 35.28 9.88 14.75
N VAL A 175 35.72 10.22 15.95
CA VAL A 175 37.03 10.84 16.19
C VAL A 175 38.01 9.75 16.63
N VAL A 176 38.95 9.41 15.76
CA VAL A 176 39.99 8.43 16.04
C VAL A 176 41.24 9.18 16.51
N ASN A 177 41.55 9.07 17.79
CA ASN A 177 42.66 9.78 18.42
C ASN A 177 44.05 9.28 17.96
N GLY A 178 44.11 8.13 17.30
CA GLY A 178 45.29 7.54 16.69
C GLY A 178 45.06 7.21 15.21
N GLU A 179 45.36 5.98 14.82
CA GLU A 179 45.23 5.47 13.45
C GLU A 179 43.84 4.87 13.20
N ALA A 180 43.26 5.23 12.06
CA ALA A 180 42.09 4.57 11.48
C ALA A 180 42.52 3.73 10.28
N ASP A 181 42.57 2.42 10.44
CA ASP A 181 42.78 1.48 9.34
C ASP A 181 41.42 1.03 8.78
N LEU A 182 41.10 1.53 7.59
CA LEU A 182 39.84 1.28 6.90
C LEU A 182 39.91 0.06 5.99
N ASN A 183 41.10 -0.40 5.58
CA ASN A 183 41.34 -1.67 4.88
C ASN A 183 40.28 -2.12 3.84
N GLY A 184 39.82 -1.22 2.97
CA GLY A 184 38.79 -1.55 1.95
C GLY A 184 37.37 -1.81 2.50
N SER A 185 37.14 -1.56 3.79
CA SER A 185 35.84 -1.67 4.46
C SER A 185 34.82 -0.70 3.89
N LYS A 186 33.55 -0.89 4.27
CA LYS A 186 32.44 -0.06 3.83
C LYS A 186 32.15 1.05 4.83
N VAL A 187 31.90 2.26 4.34
CA VAL A 187 31.36 3.36 5.13
C VAL A 187 30.04 3.78 4.48
N ALA A 188 28.95 3.62 5.22
CA ALA A 188 27.61 3.92 4.75
C ALA A 188 26.98 5.10 5.48
N LEU A 189 26.52 6.08 4.71
CA LEU A 189 25.91 7.30 5.26
C LEU A 189 24.40 7.33 5.07
N TYR A 190 23.72 7.87 6.07
CA TYR A 190 22.32 8.25 6.01
C TYR A 190 22.13 9.61 6.67
N SER A 191 20.92 10.16 6.63
CA SER A 191 20.58 11.38 7.37
C SER A 191 19.32 11.17 8.19
N LYS A 192 19.31 11.68 9.43
CA LYS A 192 18.10 11.70 10.28
C LYS A 192 17.10 12.74 9.78
N GLU A 193 17.59 13.80 9.16
CA GLU A 193 16.81 14.88 8.56
C GLU A 193 16.65 14.67 7.04
N TYR A 194 15.70 15.38 6.45
CA TYR A 194 15.48 15.33 5.00
C TYR A 194 16.66 15.94 4.26
N VAL A 195 17.21 15.19 3.30
CA VAL A 195 18.30 15.66 2.43
C VAL A 195 17.71 16.09 1.09
N THR A 196 18.12 17.27 0.63
CA THR A 196 17.72 17.80 -0.69
C THR A 196 18.63 17.29 -1.81
N ASN A 197 18.27 17.53 -3.06
CA ASN A 197 19.17 17.25 -4.18
C ASN A 197 20.42 18.17 -4.24
N ASN A 198 20.43 19.28 -3.49
CA ASN A 198 21.63 20.13 -3.37
C ASN A 198 22.71 19.49 -2.46
N GLY A 199 22.30 18.51 -1.65
CA GLY A 199 23.19 17.75 -0.80
C GLY A 199 23.60 18.43 0.50
N VAL A 200 24.32 17.68 1.32
CA VAL A 200 24.93 18.10 2.57
C VAL A 200 26.33 17.52 2.65
N LEU A 201 27.31 18.36 3.01
CA LEU A 201 28.66 17.93 3.30
C LEU A 201 28.74 17.39 4.73
N SER A 202 29.33 16.21 4.88
CA SER A 202 29.55 15.54 6.14
C SER A 202 31.02 15.16 6.29
N MET A 203 31.46 15.07 7.54
CA MET A 203 32.80 14.59 7.90
C MET A 203 32.66 13.46 8.94
N PRO A 204 32.21 12.27 8.51
CA PRO A 204 31.86 11.15 9.39
C PRO A 204 33.04 10.57 10.17
N LEU A 205 34.26 10.72 9.70
CA LEU A 205 35.46 10.18 10.33
C LEU A 205 36.61 11.17 10.23
N VAL A 206 37.29 11.38 11.35
CA VAL A 206 38.57 12.12 11.44
C VAL A 206 39.54 11.30 12.26
N ALA A 207 40.79 11.21 11.82
CA ALA A 207 41.85 10.49 12.51
C ALA A 207 43.15 11.31 12.56
N GLN A 208 44.14 10.86 13.35
CA GLN A 208 45.51 11.38 13.20
C GLN A 208 46.20 10.85 11.94
N ALA A 209 45.88 9.61 11.56
CA ALA A 209 46.31 8.98 10.32
C ALA A 209 45.22 8.03 9.82
N ILE A 210 44.95 8.05 8.51
CA ILE A 210 44.04 7.10 7.85
C ILE A 210 44.85 6.17 6.94
N LYS A 211 44.63 4.87 7.08
CA LYS A 211 45.16 3.84 6.18
C LYS A 211 44.03 3.14 5.43
N GLY A 212 44.32 2.80 4.17
CA GLY A 212 43.35 2.17 3.27
C GLY A 212 42.28 3.15 2.76
N VAL A 213 41.65 2.77 1.65
CA VAL A 213 40.56 3.53 1.04
C VAL A 213 39.26 2.75 1.27
N PRO A 214 38.25 3.33 1.95
CA PRO A 214 36.97 2.67 2.14
C PRO A 214 36.11 2.71 0.87
N ILE A 215 35.15 1.80 0.78
CA ILE A 215 34.04 1.90 -0.19
C ILE A 215 32.94 2.74 0.46
N ILE A 216 32.62 3.88 -0.15
CA ILE A 216 31.54 4.76 0.31
C ILE A 216 30.24 4.33 -0.38
N GLU A 217 29.21 4.01 0.39
CA GLU A 217 27.90 3.59 -0.14
C GLU A 217 26.75 4.30 0.58
N PRO A 218 25.60 4.52 -0.09
CA PRO A 218 24.45 5.12 0.57
C PRO A 218 23.78 4.10 1.49
N HIS A 219 23.22 4.56 2.61
CA HIS A 219 22.29 3.78 3.43
C HIS A 219 20.89 4.40 3.32
N GLY A 220 20.14 3.93 2.33
CA GLY A 220 18.82 4.45 1.97
C GLY A 220 18.81 5.05 0.56
N MET A 221 17.81 5.89 0.28
CA MET A 221 17.58 6.57 -0.99
C MET A 221 18.46 7.81 -1.14
N TYR A 222 19.76 7.58 -1.18
CA TYR A 222 20.78 8.62 -1.27
C TYR A 222 21.80 8.31 -2.35
N SER A 223 22.44 9.36 -2.85
CA SER A 223 23.70 9.28 -3.58
C SER A 223 24.80 9.84 -2.68
N VAL A 224 25.95 9.16 -2.66
CA VAL A 224 27.11 9.57 -1.87
C VAL A 224 28.34 9.68 -2.75
N VAL A 225 29.15 10.69 -2.49
CA VAL A 225 30.50 10.83 -3.05
C VAL A 225 31.41 11.18 -1.89
N GLY A 226 32.50 10.42 -1.71
CA GLY A 226 33.43 10.67 -0.62
C GLY A 226 34.88 10.70 -1.07
N ASN A 227 35.68 11.51 -0.38
CA ASN A 227 37.10 11.68 -0.58
C ASN A 227 37.83 11.72 0.77
N LEU A 228 39.06 11.24 0.78
CA LEU A 228 39.97 11.36 1.91
C LEU A 228 40.86 12.59 1.69
N GLU A 229 40.86 13.51 2.64
CA GLU A 229 41.66 14.74 2.64
C GLU A 229 41.99 15.11 4.09
N ASP A 230 43.21 15.59 4.35
CA ASP A 230 43.65 16.06 5.69
C ASP A 230 43.35 15.09 6.86
N ASN A 231 43.56 13.78 6.65
CA ASN A 231 43.23 12.72 7.62
C ASN A 231 41.75 12.70 8.07
N ALA A 232 40.87 13.17 7.20
CA ALA A 232 39.43 13.12 7.36
C ALA A 232 38.76 12.48 6.14
N LEU A 233 37.64 11.82 6.39
CA LEU A 233 36.73 11.37 5.35
C LEU A 233 35.66 12.43 5.16
N HIS A 234 35.67 13.07 3.99
CA HIS A 234 34.64 14.01 3.56
C HIS A 234 33.65 13.28 2.68
N VAL A 235 32.35 13.45 2.94
CA VAL A 235 31.29 12.82 2.14
C VAL A 235 30.21 13.83 1.83
N GLU A 236 29.90 14.00 0.54
CA GLU A 236 28.71 14.68 0.09
C GLU A 236 27.55 13.68 -0.01
N LEU A 237 26.48 13.93 0.74
CA LEU A 237 25.26 13.14 0.74
C LEU A 237 24.14 13.93 0.05
N LYS A 238 23.58 13.37 -1.02
CA LYS A 238 22.43 13.92 -1.77
C LYS A 238 21.29 12.92 -1.73
N ARG A 239 20.03 13.36 -1.84
CA ARG A 239 18.94 12.41 -2.10
C ARG A 239 19.10 11.82 -3.50
N GLU A 240 18.74 10.56 -3.66
CA GLU A 240 18.64 9.95 -4.99
C GLU A 240 17.25 10.23 -5.58
N ASN A 241 17.15 10.23 -6.91
CA ASN A 241 15.85 10.21 -7.58
C ASN A 241 15.09 8.94 -7.21
N VAL A 242 13.80 9.07 -6.85
CA VAL A 242 13.02 7.95 -6.33
C VAL A 242 12.89 6.78 -7.32
N LEU A 243 12.75 7.07 -8.61
CA LEU A 243 12.61 6.05 -9.65
C LEU A 243 13.95 5.33 -9.92
N SER A 244 15.06 6.06 -9.92
CA SER A 244 16.40 5.47 -10.04
C SER A 244 16.69 4.53 -8.88
N TYR A 245 16.42 4.98 -7.65
CA TYR A 245 16.58 4.16 -6.44
C TYR A 245 15.76 2.87 -6.52
N LEU A 246 14.50 2.96 -6.94
CA LEU A 246 13.65 1.79 -7.14
C LEU A 246 14.21 0.82 -8.17
N LYS A 247 14.67 1.30 -9.34
CA LYS A 247 15.23 0.45 -10.39
C LYS A 247 16.52 -0.26 -9.95
N SER A 248 17.28 0.35 -9.06
CA SER A 248 18.52 -0.23 -8.51
C SER A 248 18.26 -1.24 -7.38
N ASN A 249 17.17 -1.10 -6.62
CA ASN A 249 16.93 -1.88 -5.40
C ASN A 249 15.76 -2.88 -5.52
N VAL A 250 14.92 -2.76 -6.54
CA VAL A 250 13.75 -3.61 -6.77
C VAL A 250 13.90 -4.36 -8.08
N LYS A 251 13.67 -5.69 -8.06
CA LYS A 251 13.82 -6.56 -9.23
C LYS A 251 12.87 -6.20 -10.38
N PHE A 252 11.66 -5.74 -10.05
CA PHE A 252 10.62 -5.43 -11.02
C PHE A 252 9.89 -4.15 -10.66
N VAL A 253 10.01 -3.13 -11.52
CA VAL A 253 9.32 -1.85 -11.38
C VAL A 253 8.27 -1.77 -12.48
N ASP A 254 7.00 -1.81 -12.10
CA ASP A 254 5.86 -1.71 -13.00
C ASP A 254 5.18 -0.34 -12.95
N VAL A 255 4.16 -0.15 -13.78
CA VAL A 255 3.44 1.11 -13.91
C VAL A 255 2.93 1.65 -12.56
N MET A 256 2.45 0.76 -11.69
CA MET A 256 1.99 1.11 -10.34
C MET A 256 3.11 1.68 -9.46
N ARG A 257 4.26 1.00 -9.39
CA ARG A 257 5.43 1.45 -8.62
C ARG A 257 6.10 2.68 -9.23
N GLU A 258 6.24 2.73 -10.56
CA GLU A 258 6.74 3.91 -11.27
C GLU A 258 5.89 5.13 -10.97
N ASN A 259 4.56 4.99 -10.96
CA ASN A 259 3.68 6.12 -10.67
C ASN A 259 3.76 6.59 -9.22
N ALA A 260 3.92 5.67 -8.26
CA ALA A 260 4.19 6.00 -6.86
C ALA A 260 5.52 6.75 -6.70
N ALA A 261 6.55 6.31 -7.43
CA ALA A 261 7.87 6.93 -7.46
C ALA A 261 7.81 8.36 -8.03
N GLU A 262 7.12 8.55 -9.15
CA GLU A 262 6.90 9.86 -9.77
C GLU A 262 6.16 10.82 -8.84
N ALA A 263 5.12 10.35 -8.14
CA ALA A 263 4.37 11.12 -7.17
C ALA A 263 5.24 11.59 -6.00
N MET A 264 6.08 10.68 -5.49
CA MET A 264 7.03 10.96 -4.43
C MET A 264 8.10 11.95 -4.87
N GLU A 265 8.71 11.72 -6.04
CA GLU A 265 9.74 12.59 -6.62
C GLU A 265 9.21 14.01 -6.83
N LYS A 266 8.01 14.16 -7.40
CA LYS A 266 7.38 15.49 -7.56
C LYS A 266 7.22 16.23 -6.24
N THR A 267 6.86 15.51 -5.18
CA THR A 267 6.72 16.08 -3.84
C THR A 267 8.08 16.50 -3.28
N MET A 268 9.09 15.63 -3.40
CA MET A 268 10.46 15.92 -2.96
C MET A 268 11.08 17.11 -3.72
N VAL A 269 10.87 17.20 -5.04
CA VAL A 269 11.30 18.35 -5.85
C VAL A 269 10.59 19.63 -5.41
N ALA A 270 9.29 19.58 -5.11
CA ALA A 270 8.58 20.75 -4.61
C ALA A 270 9.14 21.23 -3.25
N ILE A 271 9.49 20.30 -2.36
CA ILE A 271 10.17 20.60 -1.09
C ILE A 271 11.55 21.21 -1.34
N ASP A 272 12.38 20.58 -2.17
CA ASP A 272 13.73 21.05 -2.50
C ASP A 272 13.73 22.50 -3.03
N ASN A 273 12.75 22.84 -3.88
CA ASN A 273 12.62 24.17 -4.46
C ASN A 273 12.17 25.23 -3.45
N GLN A 274 11.37 24.86 -2.44
CA GLN A 274 10.86 25.80 -1.46
C GLN A 274 11.75 25.94 -0.21
N LEU A 275 12.53 24.91 0.11
CA LEU A 275 13.41 24.87 1.27
C LEU A 275 14.40 26.03 1.39
N PRO A 276 15.01 26.56 0.30
CA PRO A 276 15.88 27.73 0.36
C PRO A 276 15.17 28.99 0.91
N THR A 277 13.88 29.14 0.63
CA THR A 277 13.08 30.29 1.08
C THR A 277 12.41 30.03 2.43
N TYR A 278 11.95 28.80 2.68
CA TYR A 278 11.16 28.44 3.86
C TYR A 278 11.83 27.32 4.66
N ARG A 279 12.84 27.66 5.48
CA ARG A 279 13.58 26.68 6.30
C ARG A 279 12.71 25.94 7.33
N SER A 280 11.60 26.52 7.77
CA SER A 280 10.63 25.86 8.65
C SER A 280 10.05 24.57 8.07
N LEU A 281 10.10 24.37 6.75
CA LEU A 281 9.69 23.13 6.09
C LEU A 281 10.50 21.90 6.55
N LEU A 282 11.74 22.06 7.03
CA LEU A 282 12.52 20.93 7.57
C LEU A 282 11.87 20.31 8.82
N SER A 283 11.14 21.13 9.59
CA SER A 283 10.41 20.68 10.78
C SER A 283 8.98 20.23 10.48
N ALA A 284 8.49 20.42 9.25
CA ALA A 284 7.14 20.04 8.86
C ALA A 284 6.97 18.51 8.95
N PRO A 285 5.79 18.03 9.40
CA PRO A 285 5.53 16.59 9.52
C PRO A 285 5.89 15.82 8.26
N ILE A 286 5.39 16.24 7.08
CA ILE A 286 5.68 15.59 5.78
C ILE A 286 7.18 15.39 5.53
N THR A 287 8.02 16.37 5.86
CA THR A 287 9.46 16.30 5.64
C THR A 287 10.14 15.27 6.54
N LYS A 288 9.65 15.10 7.78
CA LYS A 288 10.12 14.04 8.69
C LYS A 288 9.80 12.64 8.15
N VAL A 289 8.60 12.46 7.62
CA VAL A 289 8.18 11.19 6.97
C VAL A 289 9.03 10.89 5.76
N LEU A 290 9.30 11.90 4.93
CA LEU A 290 10.16 11.74 3.77
C LEU A 290 11.61 11.47 4.15
N ALA A 291 12.10 12.02 5.28
CA ALA A 291 13.40 11.66 5.82
C ALA A 291 13.45 10.19 6.26
N GLU A 292 12.39 9.68 6.89
CA GLU A 292 12.28 8.25 7.24
C GLU A 292 12.21 7.36 5.98
N LEU A 293 11.50 7.79 4.95
CA LEU A 293 11.48 7.13 3.65
C LEU A 293 12.88 7.10 3.02
N GLN A 294 13.58 8.24 3.03
CA GLN A 294 14.95 8.33 2.54
C GLN A 294 15.90 7.39 3.28
N GLN A 295 15.69 7.19 4.59
CA GLN A 295 16.46 6.23 5.39
C GLN A 295 16.09 4.76 5.15
N GLY A 296 15.05 4.47 4.35
CA GLY A 296 14.52 3.12 4.19
C GLY A 296 13.77 2.59 5.42
N LYS A 297 13.39 3.46 6.37
CA LYS A 297 12.75 3.05 7.65
C LYS A 297 11.27 2.70 7.52
N LEU A 298 10.60 3.22 6.51
CA LEU A 298 9.17 2.98 6.26
C LEU A 298 8.87 1.60 5.66
N ASN A 299 9.82 0.68 5.74
CA ASN A 299 9.79 -0.60 5.07
C ASN A 299 9.28 -1.70 6.02
N ASP A 300 7.96 -1.96 6.02
CA ASP A 300 7.34 -2.98 6.88
C ASP A 300 7.86 -4.41 6.60
N LYS A 301 8.36 -4.68 5.36
CA LYS A 301 8.83 -6.02 4.92
C LYS A 301 9.90 -6.00 3.81
N ASN A 302 9.73 -5.18 2.76
CA ASN A 302 10.67 -4.90 1.65
C ASN A 302 10.21 -3.69 0.78
N GLU A 303 11.13 -3.03 0.06
CA GLU A 303 10.90 -1.74 -0.63
C GLU A 303 9.68 -1.81 -1.58
N GLU A 304 9.49 -2.98 -2.20
CA GLU A 304 8.35 -3.32 -3.03
C GLU A 304 7.00 -3.07 -2.33
N SER A 305 6.86 -3.52 -1.08
CA SER A 305 5.62 -3.36 -0.31
C SER A 305 5.34 -1.90 0.03
N THR A 306 6.37 -1.09 0.27
CA THR A 306 6.23 0.34 0.57
C THR A 306 5.65 1.09 -0.62
N PHE A 307 6.21 0.92 -1.82
CA PHE A 307 5.70 1.59 -3.02
C PHE A 307 4.36 1.03 -3.48
N ASP A 308 4.09 -0.26 -3.27
CA ASP A 308 2.78 -0.84 -3.52
C ASP A 308 1.71 -0.16 -2.63
N LYS A 309 2.00 0.07 -1.34
CA LYS A 309 1.11 0.82 -0.42
C LYS A 309 0.94 2.29 -0.82
N LEU A 310 1.94 2.93 -1.42
CA LEU A 310 1.89 4.36 -1.80
C LEU A 310 1.13 4.68 -3.10
N SER A 311 0.95 3.69 -3.98
CA SER A 311 0.46 3.92 -5.34
C SER A 311 -0.90 4.64 -5.47
N GLY A 312 -1.81 4.52 -4.50
CA GLY A 312 -3.13 5.17 -4.59
C GLY A 312 -4.04 4.66 -5.73
N GLN A 313 -3.63 3.58 -6.43
CA GLN A 313 -4.34 3.02 -7.59
C GLN A 313 -5.81 2.67 -7.32
N ILE A 314 -6.17 2.41 -6.06
CA ILE A 314 -7.52 1.98 -5.68
C ILE A 314 -8.57 3.03 -6.04
N TYR A 315 -8.29 4.32 -5.89
CA TYR A 315 -9.27 5.35 -6.21
C TYR A 315 -9.50 5.51 -7.72
N ALA A 316 -8.50 5.22 -8.55
CA ALA A 316 -8.66 5.19 -10.00
C ALA A 316 -9.39 3.88 -10.42
N SER A 317 -8.99 2.77 -9.83
CA SER A 317 -9.45 1.42 -10.21
C SER A 317 -10.85 1.11 -9.65
N ALA A 318 -11.23 1.68 -8.50
CA ALA A 318 -12.59 1.61 -7.96
C ALA A 318 -13.60 2.36 -8.84
N GLN A 319 -13.18 3.35 -9.63
CA GLN A 319 -14.09 3.94 -10.61
C GLN A 319 -14.44 2.95 -11.72
N ALA A 320 -13.53 2.06 -12.10
CA ALA A 320 -13.87 0.97 -13.02
C ALA A 320 -14.94 0.04 -12.44
N LEU A 321 -14.94 -0.19 -11.10
CA LEU A 321 -16.04 -0.90 -10.43
C LEU A 321 -17.37 -0.16 -10.57
N THR A 322 -17.39 1.17 -10.43
CA THR A 322 -18.61 1.97 -10.62
C THR A 322 -19.18 1.83 -12.04
N PHE A 323 -18.32 1.88 -13.07
CA PHE A 323 -18.74 1.61 -14.46
C PHE A 323 -19.25 0.17 -14.62
N GLN A 324 -18.51 -0.83 -14.14
CA GLN A 324 -18.92 -2.24 -14.24
C GLN A 324 -20.25 -2.52 -13.52
N ASN A 325 -20.48 -1.90 -12.36
CA ASN A 325 -21.73 -1.98 -11.62
C ASN A 325 -22.89 -1.36 -12.43
N ALA A 326 -22.68 -0.16 -13.00
CA ALA A 326 -23.67 0.49 -13.85
C ALA A 326 -23.98 -0.35 -15.10
N GLU A 327 -22.97 -0.96 -15.72
CA GLU A 327 -23.17 -1.87 -16.86
C GLU A 327 -24.02 -3.09 -16.51
N ALA A 328 -23.77 -3.75 -15.37
CA ALA A 328 -24.56 -4.91 -14.95
C ALA A 328 -26.04 -4.55 -14.71
N VAL A 329 -26.30 -3.41 -14.06
CA VAL A 329 -27.64 -2.86 -13.85
C VAL A 329 -28.29 -2.50 -15.19
N ASN A 330 -27.59 -1.77 -16.05
CA ASN A 330 -28.11 -1.34 -17.35
C ASN A 330 -28.39 -2.53 -18.27
N LYS A 331 -27.63 -3.60 -18.14
CA LYS A 331 -27.78 -4.80 -18.98
C LYS A 331 -29.11 -5.52 -18.73
N ASP A 332 -29.54 -5.65 -17.48
CA ASP A 332 -30.86 -6.22 -17.16
C ASP A 332 -32.00 -5.41 -17.77
N LEU A 333 -31.89 -4.07 -17.72
CA LEU A 333 -32.89 -3.18 -18.31
C LEU A 333 -32.89 -3.24 -19.85
N SER A 334 -31.73 -3.42 -20.49
CA SER A 334 -31.65 -3.71 -21.93
C SER A 334 -32.30 -5.06 -22.28
N ASN A 335 -32.07 -6.12 -21.50
CA ASN A 335 -32.71 -7.43 -21.72
C ASN A 335 -34.25 -7.31 -21.60
N ARG A 336 -34.74 -6.46 -20.70
CA ARG A 336 -36.17 -6.15 -20.59
C ARG A 336 -36.70 -5.43 -21.84
N LEU A 337 -36.02 -4.38 -22.30
CA LEU A 337 -36.38 -3.65 -23.52
C LEU A 337 -36.47 -4.59 -24.74
N ASP A 338 -35.59 -5.58 -24.83
CA ASP A 338 -35.61 -6.60 -25.87
C ASP A 338 -36.83 -7.54 -25.74
N THR A 339 -37.21 -7.91 -24.50
CA THR A 339 -38.39 -8.74 -24.22
C THR A 339 -39.71 -8.02 -24.58
N LEU A 340 -39.76 -6.70 -24.39
CA LEU A 340 -40.92 -5.87 -24.78
C LEU A 340 -41.16 -5.87 -26.29
N GLY A 341 -40.12 -6.09 -27.11
CA GLY A 341 -40.25 -6.15 -28.58
C GLY A 341 -40.60 -7.53 -29.14
N THR A 342 -40.41 -8.61 -28.37
CA THR A 342 -40.63 -10.00 -28.81
C THR A 342 -41.95 -10.59 -28.31
N SER A 343 -42.60 -9.92 -27.36
CA SER A 343 -43.92 -10.30 -26.85
C SER A 343 -44.97 -10.07 -27.94
N ALA A 344 -45.47 -11.15 -28.55
CA ALA A 344 -46.42 -11.14 -29.66
C ALA A 344 -47.85 -10.71 -29.30
N ASP A 345 -48.04 -9.99 -28.19
CA ASP A 345 -49.34 -9.54 -27.71
C ASP A 345 -49.55 -8.05 -28.12
N PRO A 346 -50.46 -7.76 -29.07
CA PRO A 346 -50.79 -6.40 -29.48
C PRO A 346 -51.40 -5.56 -28.34
N THR A 347 -51.77 -6.20 -27.23
CA THR A 347 -52.33 -5.55 -26.04
C THR A 347 -51.32 -5.54 -24.91
N LEU A 348 -50.22 -4.80 -25.06
CA LEU A 348 -49.27 -4.63 -23.96
C LEU A 348 -49.92 -3.74 -22.88
N ALA A 349 -50.79 -4.34 -22.06
CA ALA A 349 -51.35 -3.67 -20.89
C ALA A 349 -50.22 -3.30 -19.93
N SER A 350 -50.48 -2.23 -19.18
CA SER A 350 -49.57 -1.71 -18.18
C SER A 350 -49.03 -2.84 -17.29
N GLY A 351 -47.76 -2.78 -16.96
CA GLY A 351 -47.14 -3.83 -16.17
C GLY A 351 -46.10 -3.31 -15.22
N ALA A 352 -46.08 -3.91 -14.03
CA ALA A 352 -45.03 -3.72 -13.04
C ALA A 352 -44.07 -4.90 -13.08
N TRP A 353 -42.82 -4.65 -12.70
CA TRP A 353 -41.80 -5.68 -12.70
C TRP A 353 -40.76 -5.45 -11.61
N ALA A 354 -40.13 -6.55 -11.20
CA ALA A 354 -39.02 -6.54 -10.28
C ALA A 354 -37.96 -7.55 -10.74
N SER A 355 -36.69 -7.21 -10.51
CA SER A 355 -35.56 -8.07 -10.86
C SER A 355 -34.49 -8.08 -9.78
N ALA A 356 -33.78 -9.21 -9.71
CA ALA A 356 -32.58 -9.40 -8.92
C ALA A 356 -31.40 -9.69 -9.86
N ILE A 357 -30.25 -9.11 -9.55
CA ILE A 357 -29.05 -9.15 -10.38
C ILE A 357 -27.88 -9.55 -9.50
N TYR A 358 -27.13 -10.55 -9.94
CA TYR A 358 -25.85 -10.93 -9.37
C TYR A 358 -24.79 -10.85 -10.46
N ALA A 359 -23.67 -10.19 -10.17
CA ALA A 359 -22.53 -10.17 -11.07
C ALA A 359 -21.23 -10.43 -10.32
N ASN A 360 -20.31 -11.11 -10.99
CA ASN A 360 -18.95 -11.32 -10.49
C ASN A 360 -17.93 -11.14 -11.61
N GLY A 361 -16.69 -10.88 -11.23
CA GLY A 361 -15.72 -10.47 -12.22
C GLY A 361 -14.34 -10.16 -11.68
N LYS A 362 -13.53 -9.60 -12.56
CA LYS A 362 -12.19 -9.11 -12.25
C LYS A 362 -11.92 -7.77 -12.92
N LEU A 363 -11.17 -6.92 -12.23
CA LEU A 363 -10.51 -5.75 -12.77
C LEU A 363 -9.02 -6.08 -12.84
N THR A 364 -8.46 -6.16 -14.05
CA THR A 364 -7.03 -6.41 -14.22
C THR A 364 -6.47 -5.58 -15.38
N GLN A 365 -5.24 -5.10 -15.22
CA GLN A 365 -4.47 -4.46 -16.27
C GLN A 365 -2.99 -4.70 -15.96
N PRO A 366 -2.16 -5.06 -16.95
CA PRO A 366 -0.72 -5.23 -16.73
C PRO A 366 -0.11 -4.01 -16.04
N GLY A 367 0.69 -4.27 -15.01
CA GLY A 367 1.35 -3.26 -14.19
C GLY A 367 0.52 -2.66 -13.05
N PHE A 368 -0.69 -3.17 -12.79
CA PHE A 368 -1.54 -2.80 -11.65
C PHE A 368 -1.94 -4.03 -10.82
N GLY A 369 -2.49 -3.81 -9.63
CA GLY A 369 -3.07 -4.87 -8.79
C GLY A 369 -4.38 -5.41 -9.37
N GLU A 370 -4.59 -6.73 -9.32
CA GLU A 370 -5.85 -7.36 -9.73
C GLU A 370 -6.91 -7.18 -8.63
N GLY A 371 -8.11 -6.73 -9.02
CA GLY A 371 -9.27 -6.61 -8.14
C GLY A 371 -10.34 -7.65 -8.46
N LYS A 372 -10.78 -8.43 -7.47
CA LYS A 372 -11.94 -9.33 -7.64
C LYS A 372 -13.22 -8.58 -7.33
N THR A 373 -14.19 -8.61 -8.24
CA THR A 373 -15.44 -7.83 -8.12
C THR A 373 -16.65 -8.72 -7.86
N GLN A 374 -17.57 -8.21 -7.06
CA GLN A 374 -18.87 -8.81 -6.79
C GLN A 374 -19.93 -7.72 -6.66
N THR A 375 -21.05 -7.90 -7.35
CA THR A 375 -22.18 -6.98 -7.36
C THR A 375 -23.46 -7.74 -7.06
N LEU A 376 -24.27 -7.18 -6.18
CA LEU A 376 -25.66 -7.56 -5.97
C LEU A 376 -26.53 -6.32 -6.22
N ALA A 377 -27.53 -6.43 -7.07
CA ALA A 377 -28.44 -5.34 -7.35
C ALA A 377 -29.88 -5.83 -7.48
N GLY A 378 -30.82 -4.90 -7.30
CA GLY A 378 -32.23 -5.13 -7.53
C GLY A 378 -32.84 -3.94 -8.27
N GLN A 379 -33.83 -4.21 -9.10
CA GLN A 379 -34.58 -3.18 -9.82
C GLN A 379 -36.07 -3.39 -9.67
N VAL A 380 -36.81 -2.29 -9.70
CA VAL A 380 -38.26 -2.29 -9.82
C VAL A 380 -38.63 -1.26 -10.88
N GLY A 381 -39.69 -1.54 -11.64
CA GLY A 381 -40.14 -0.59 -12.64
C GLY A 381 -41.55 -0.86 -13.13
N ALA A 382 -42.00 0.01 -14.01
CA ALA A 382 -43.27 -0.11 -14.69
C ALA A 382 -43.14 0.37 -16.13
N ASP A 383 -43.86 -0.29 -17.03
CA ASP A 383 -44.00 0.10 -18.43
C ASP A 383 -45.46 0.04 -18.87
N THR A 384 -45.79 0.90 -19.82
CA THR A 384 -47.11 0.96 -20.45
C THR A 384 -46.98 1.27 -21.93
N MET A 385 -47.97 0.84 -22.71
CA MET A 385 -48.12 1.23 -24.11
C MET A 385 -48.77 2.62 -24.16
N ALA A 386 -47.98 3.64 -24.46
CA ALA A 386 -48.42 5.03 -24.47
C ALA A 386 -49.19 5.40 -25.75
N ALA A 387 -48.88 4.72 -26.85
CA ALA A 387 -49.55 4.80 -28.14
C ALA A 387 -49.31 3.49 -28.91
N ASP A 388 -49.95 3.33 -30.07
CA ASP A 388 -49.68 2.20 -30.96
C ASP A 388 -48.17 2.09 -31.23
N ASP A 389 -47.60 0.90 -31.00
CA ASP A 389 -46.18 0.60 -31.13
C ASP A 389 -45.20 1.39 -30.22
N VAL A 390 -45.70 2.26 -29.32
CA VAL A 390 -44.86 3.06 -28.41
C VAL A 390 -44.99 2.58 -26.97
N ILE A 391 -43.90 2.06 -26.43
CA ILE A 391 -43.77 1.65 -25.03
C ILE A 391 -42.90 2.67 -24.30
N VAL A 392 -43.35 3.10 -23.13
CA VAL A 392 -42.57 3.94 -22.21
C VAL A 392 -42.54 3.30 -20.84
N GLY A 393 -41.47 3.53 -20.10
CA GLY A 393 -41.38 3.04 -18.73
C GLY A 393 -40.32 3.75 -17.90
N ALA A 394 -40.39 3.48 -16.61
CA ALA A 394 -39.48 4.00 -15.61
C ALA A 394 -39.04 2.87 -14.67
N ALA A 395 -37.80 2.93 -14.21
CA ALA A 395 -37.22 1.97 -13.30
C ALA A 395 -36.42 2.68 -12.21
N MET A 396 -36.40 2.09 -11.02
CA MET A 396 -35.51 2.43 -9.92
C MET A 396 -34.64 1.22 -9.61
N ASN A 397 -33.37 1.47 -9.28
CA ASN A 397 -32.43 0.42 -8.90
C ASN A 397 -31.69 0.75 -7.61
N TYR A 398 -31.34 -0.31 -6.89
CA TYR A 398 -30.40 -0.30 -5.78
C TYR A 398 -29.30 -1.33 -6.05
N SER A 399 -28.04 -0.97 -5.82
CA SER A 399 -26.91 -1.85 -6.04
C SER A 399 -25.88 -1.76 -4.91
N LYS A 400 -25.24 -2.89 -4.61
CA LYS A 400 -24.09 -3.00 -3.73
C LYS A 400 -22.99 -3.76 -4.46
N ALA A 401 -21.87 -3.08 -4.70
CA ALA A 401 -20.70 -3.64 -5.35
C ALA A 401 -19.50 -3.61 -4.39
N ASN A 402 -18.65 -4.63 -4.45
CA ASN A 402 -17.42 -4.70 -3.67
C ASN A 402 -16.26 -5.11 -4.57
N VAL A 403 -15.06 -4.61 -4.27
CA VAL A 403 -13.81 -5.04 -4.87
C VAL A 403 -12.73 -5.21 -3.81
N THR A 404 -11.93 -6.26 -3.95
CA THR A 404 -10.73 -6.49 -3.14
C THR A 404 -9.53 -6.64 -4.07
N PHE A 405 -8.55 -5.76 -3.91
CA PHE A 405 -7.31 -5.75 -4.68
C PHE A 405 -6.22 -6.55 -3.99
N ASN A 406 -5.37 -7.23 -4.78
CA ASN A 406 -4.11 -7.78 -4.29
C ASN A 406 -3.04 -6.68 -4.13
N ARG A 407 -1.81 -7.06 -3.74
CA ARG A 407 -0.64 -6.16 -3.64
C ARG A 407 -0.90 -4.88 -2.84
N TYR A 408 -1.49 -5.02 -1.64
CA TYR A 408 -1.83 -3.91 -0.75
C TYR A 408 -2.76 -2.86 -1.37
N GLY A 409 -3.41 -3.17 -2.50
CA GLY A 409 -4.31 -2.25 -3.20
C GLY A 409 -5.56 -1.90 -2.40
N GLY A 410 -5.94 -2.72 -1.40
CA GLY A 410 -7.05 -2.43 -0.49
C GLY A 410 -8.41 -2.93 -0.97
N ASN A 411 -9.47 -2.47 -0.30
CA ASN A 411 -10.85 -2.87 -0.50
C ASN A 411 -11.72 -1.65 -0.78
N SER A 412 -12.71 -1.78 -1.66
CA SER A 412 -13.70 -0.73 -1.88
C SER A 412 -15.11 -1.32 -1.95
N GLN A 413 -16.06 -0.63 -1.32
CA GLN A 413 -17.48 -0.93 -1.35
C GLN A 413 -18.24 0.26 -1.92
N ALA A 414 -19.07 0.02 -2.93
CA ALA A 414 -19.90 1.02 -3.58
C ALA A 414 -21.39 0.67 -3.39
N LYS A 415 -22.17 1.63 -2.90
CA LYS A 415 -23.64 1.52 -2.76
C LYS A 415 -24.30 2.54 -3.67
N GLY A 416 -25.06 2.07 -4.65
CA GLY A 416 -25.69 2.90 -5.68
C GLY A 416 -27.21 2.91 -5.58
N VAL A 417 -27.81 4.08 -5.83
CA VAL A 417 -29.24 4.24 -6.14
C VAL A 417 -29.35 4.95 -7.48
N GLY A 418 -30.25 4.49 -8.34
CA GLY A 418 -30.47 5.11 -9.64
C GLY A 418 -31.92 5.06 -10.09
N VAL A 419 -32.24 5.96 -11.03
CA VAL A 419 -33.51 6.02 -11.75
C VAL A 419 -33.21 5.97 -13.23
N SER A 420 -34.01 5.24 -14.00
CA SER A 420 -33.92 5.19 -15.46
C SER A 420 -35.28 5.40 -16.09
N LEU A 421 -35.31 6.15 -17.18
CA LEU A 421 -36.42 6.28 -18.10
C LEU A 421 -36.06 5.53 -19.38
N TYR A 422 -37.02 4.82 -19.94
CA TYR A 422 -36.80 4.05 -21.16
C TYR A 422 -38.02 4.11 -22.07
N SER A 423 -37.75 3.99 -23.36
CA SER A 423 -38.79 3.98 -24.39
C SER A 423 -38.41 3.05 -25.53
N ARG A 424 -39.41 2.48 -26.17
CA ARG A 424 -39.28 1.64 -27.35
C ARG A 424 -40.41 1.95 -28.33
N LEU A 425 -40.02 2.28 -29.56
CA LEU A 425 -40.90 2.47 -30.70
C LEU A 425 -40.70 1.28 -31.64
N ASN A 426 -41.73 0.48 -31.85
CA ASN A 426 -41.74 -0.63 -32.78
C ASN A 426 -42.30 -0.19 -34.14
N ASN A 427 -42.15 -1.07 -35.15
CA ASN A 427 -42.81 -0.97 -36.46
C ASN A 427 -42.71 0.39 -37.17
N ILE A 428 -41.53 1.03 -37.12
CA ILE A 428 -41.33 2.37 -37.67
C ILE A 428 -41.66 2.39 -39.17
N TYR A 429 -42.54 3.30 -39.59
CA TYR A 429 -43.06 3.39 -40.97
C TYR A 429 -43.67 2.08 -41.49
N SER A 430 -44.34 1.29 -40.64
CA SER A 430 -44.89 -0.03 -40.99
C SER A 430 -43.84 -1.05 -41.49
N THR A 431 -42.56 -0.82 -41.17
CA THR A 431 -41.45 -1.76 -41.41
C THR A 431 -41.06 -2.43 -40.10
N PRO A 432 -40.46 -3.64 -40.08
CA PRO A 432 -40.09 -4.32 -38.84
C PRO A 432 -38.86 -3.69 -38.14
N VAL A 433 -38.61 -2.39 -38.37
CA VAL A 433 -37.59 -1.59 -37.69
C VAL A 433 -38.13 -1.15 -36.34
N TYR A 434 -37.29 -1.20 -35.30
CA TYR A 434 -37.58 -0.55 -34.03
C TYR A 434 -36.48 0.43 -33.64
N LEU A 435 -36.82 1.38 -32.77
CA LEU A 435 -35.91 2.28 -32.10
C LEU A 435 -36.17 2.20 -30.60
N GLN A 436 -35.13 2.04 -29.79
CA GLN A 436 -35.24 2.07 -28.35
C GLN A 436 -34.18 2.96 -27.71
N GLY A 437 -34.51 3.48 -26.54
CA GLY A 437 -33.65 4.40 -25.82
C GLY A 437 -33.81 4.27 -24.31
N ARG A 438 -32.75 4.63 -23.59
CA ARG A 438 -32.72 4.71 -22.13
C ARG A 438 -31.88 5.90 -21.68
N LEU A 439 -32.38 6.61 -20.67
CA LEU A 439 -31.66 7.63 -19.93
C LEU A 439 -31.67 7.27 -18.44
N GLY A 440 -30.50 7.25 -17.81
CA GLY A 440 -30.34 6.87 -16.41
C GLY A 440 -29.50 7.86 -15.62
N PHE A 441 -29.94 8.15 -14.39
CA PHE A 441 -29.27 9.01 -13.43
C PHE A 441 -29.10 8.26 -12.11
N GLY A 442 -27.92 8.32 -11.51
CA GLY A 442 -27.65 7.63 -10.25
C GLY A 442 -26.66 8.36 -9.36
N SER A 443 -26.69 7.99 -8.08
CA SER A 443 -25.68 8.39 -7.10
C SER A 443 -25.10 7.15 -6.44
N VAL A 444 -23.77 7.14 -6.30
CA VAL A 444 -23.02 6.03 -5.70
C VAL A 444 -22.22 6.58 -4.53
N ASN A 445 -22.42 6.03 -3.34
CA ASN A 445 -21.56 6.30 -2.19
C ASN A 445 -20.49 5.19 -2.14
N SER A 446 -19.23 5.60 -2.19
CA SER A 446 -18.09 4.70 -2.22
C SER A 446 -17.28 4.84 -0.95
N ASP A 447 -17.04 3.70 -0.31
CA ASP A 447 -16.24 3.51 0.88
C ASP A 447 -14.94 2.81 0.46
N VAL A 448 -13.80 3.49 0.53
CA VAL A 448 -12.49 2.98 0.10
C VAL A 448 -11.58 2.80 1.31
N GLU A 449 -10.98 1.62 1.43
CA GLU A 449 -10.04 1.27 2.48
C GLU A 449 -8.73 0.75 1.89
N ARG A 450 -7.60 1.40 2.20
CA ARG A 450 -6.26 0.90 1.84
C ARG A 450 -5.31 0.90 3.02
N GLU A 451 -4.28 0.09 2.92
CA GLU A 451 -3.18 0.08 3.86
C GLU A 451 -2.20 1.20 3.51
N LEU A 452 -1.89 2.06 4.47
CA LEU A 452 -0.91 3.13 4.30
C LEU A 452 0.43 2.71 4.89
N VAL A 453 1.51 3.20 4.26
CA VAL A 453 2.85 3.19 4.86
C VAL A 453 2.80 3.99 6.15
N GLN A 454 3.39 3.45 7.21
CA GLN A 454 3.05 3.80 8.58
C GLN A 454 4.21 4.43 9.33
N GLU A 455 3.94 5.54 10.04
CA GLU A 455 4.87 6.16 10.99
C GLU A 455 4.70 5.59 12.42
N THR A 456 3.55 4.99 12.74
CA THR A 456 3.28 4.14 13.93
C THR A 456 1.81 3.64 13.92
N GLN A 457 1.59 2.33 14.11
CA GLN A 457 0.31 1.60 14.29
C GLN A 457 -0.66 1.41 13.09
N GLN A 458 -0.99 0.14 12.81
CA GLN A 458 -1.85 -0.36 11.72
C GLN A 458 -3.30 0.04 11.90
N GLN A 459 -3.68 1.16 11.30
CA GLN A 459 -5.08 1.51 11.10
C GLN A 459 -5.43 1.43 9.61
N LYS A 460 -6.30 0.47 9.26
CA LYS A 460 -7.06 0.50 8.01
C LYS A 460 -7.94 1.75 8.04
N ARG A 461 -7.93 2.55 6.96
CA ARG A 461 -8.66 3.81 6.93
C ARG A 461 -9.69 3.85 5.84
N LYS A 462 -10.89 4.26 6.25
CA LYS A 462 -12.07 4.34 5.41
C LYS A 462 -12.26 5.78 4.92
N VAL A 463 -12.20 5.98 3.61
CA VAL A 463 -12.53 7.25 2.95
C VAL A 463 -13.84 7.10 2.22
N ASN A 464 -14.72 8.05 2.43
CA ASN A 464 -16.03 8.07 1.81
C ASN A 464 -16.09 9.18 0.77
N HIS A 465 -16.56 8.86 -0.43
CA HIS A 465 -16.90 9.87 -1.44
C HIS A 465 -18.21 9.54 -2.13
N ARG A 466 -18.89 10.58 -2.64
CA ARG A 466 -20.13 10.43 -3.38
C ARG A 466 -19.91 10.76 -4.85
N ASP A 467 -20.32 9.83 -5.69
CA ASP A 467 -20.21 9.90 -7.13
C ASP A 467 -21.60 10.09 -7.75
N LYS A 468 -21.60 10.67 -8.96
CA LYS A 468 -22.80 10.81 -9.81
C LYS A 468 -22.59 10.04 -11.10
N VAL A 469 -23.61 9.32 -11.54
CA VAL A 469 -23.59 8.52 -12.77
C VAL A 469 -24.70 9.02 -13.69
N ILE A 470 -24.35 9.28 -14.95
CA ILE A 470 -25.29 9.59 -16.02
C ILE A 470 -25.02 8.56 -17.12
N SER A 471 -26.07 7.89 -17.60
CA SER A 471 -25.97 6.93 -18.69
C SER A 471 -27.05 7.19 -19.72
N ALA A 472 -26.70 7.10 -20.99
CA ALA A 472 -27.61 7.21 -22.11
C ALA A 472 -27.32 6.10 -23.11
N TYR A 473 -28.36 5.52 -23.68
CA TYR A 473 -28.25 4.45 -24.65
C TYR A 473 -29.37 4.56 -25.67
N ILE A 474 -29.02 4.39 -26.94
CA ILE A 474 -29.94 4.39 -28.08
C ILE A 474 -29.58 3.23 -28.98
N GLU A 475 -30.58 2.50 -29.46
CA GLU A 475 -30.40 1.37 -30.37
C GLU A 475 -31.51 1.32 -31.42
N SER A 476 -31.14 0.96 -32.64
CA SER A 476 -32.05 0.59 -33.71
C SER A 476 -31.76 -0.83 -34.20
N GLY A 477 -32.80 -1.57 -34.57
CA GLY A 477 -32.68 -2.92 -35.08
C GLY A 477 -33.81 -3.29 -36.03
N TYR A 478 -33.60 -4.38 -36.77
CA TYR A 478 -34.54 -4.86 -37.80
C TYR A 478 -34.99 -6.29 -37.49
N ASN A 479 -36.28 -6.50 -37.22
CA ASN A 479 -36.83 -7.79 -36.80
C ASN A 479 -37.18 -8.68 -38.01
N LEU A 480 -36.31 -9.63 -38.36
CA LEU A 480 -36.58 -10.65 -39.37
C LEU A 480 -37.35 -11.81 -38.73
N LYS A 481 -38.66 -11.87 -38.93
CA LYS A 481 -39.51 -12.93 -38.37
C LYS A 481 -39.80 -14.02 -39.40
N GLN A 482 -39.57 -15.27 -39.02
CA GLN A 482 -39.93 -16.47 -39.76
C GLN A 482 -40.60 -17.47 -38.80
N ASN A 483 -41.92 -17.60 -38.88
CA ASN A 483 -42.75 -18.39 -37.95
C ASN A 483 -42.51 -18.00 -36.48
N ASP A 484 -42.14 -18.98 -35.64
CA ASP A 484 -41.81 -18.81 -34.22
C ASP A 484 -40.34 -18.40 -33.98
N PHE A 485 -39.58 -18.08 -35.04
CA PHE A 485 -38.18 -17.66 -34.96
C PHE A 485 -38.00 -16.21 -35.43
N THR A 486 -37.20 -15.44 -34.69
CA THR A 486 -36.88 -14.05 -35.02
C THR A 486 -35.37 -13.84 -34.97
N VAL A 487 -34.82 -13.20 -36.00
CA VAL A 487 -33.44 -12.74 -36.05
C VAL A 487 -33.42 -11.23 -36.12
N THR A 488 -32.65 -10.58 -35.25
CA THR A 488 -32.62 -9.13 -35.14
C THR A 488 -31.18 -8.63 -35.18
N PRO A 489 -30.65 -8.25 -36.35
CA PRO A 489 -29.47 -7.40 -36.42
C PRO A 489 -29.78 -6.01 -35.82
N PHE A 490 -28.82 -5.46 -35.09
CA PHE A 490 -28.99 -4.16 -34.44
C PHE A 490 -27.67 -3.39 -34.32
N MET A 491 -27.81 -2.09 -34.13
CA MET A 491 -26.70 -1.19 -33.83
C MET A 491 -27.14 -0.10 -32.87
N GLY A 492 -26.20 0.40 -32.07
CA GLY A 492 -26.51 1.39 -31.04
C GLY A 492 -25.32 2.23 -30.63
N ILE A 493 -25.62 3.23 -29.81
CA ILE A 493 -24.66 4.14 -29.20
C ILE A 493 -24.95 4.18 -27.69
N ALA A 494 -23.89 4.13 -26.89
CA ALA A 494 -23.93 4.27 -25.44
C ALA A 494 -23.02 5.42 -25.00
N TYR A 495 -23.47 6.16 -24.00
CA TYR A 495 -22.72 7.23 -23.33
C TYR A 495 -22.82 7.04 -21.83
N ASP A 496 -21.68 6.90 -21.15
CA ASP A 496 -21.59 6.77 -19.70
C ASP A 496 -20.68 7.86 -19.13
N ASN A 497 -21.17 8.60 -18.14
CA ASN A 497 -20.46 9.64 -17.45
C ASN A 497 -20.48 9.39 -15.94
N VAL A 498 -19.29 9.33 -15.33
CA VAL A 498 -19.12 9.20 -13.89
C VAL A 498 -18.36 10.40 -13.37
N ILE A 499 -18.98 11.12 -12.43
CA ILE A 499 -18.38 12.27 -11.76
C ILE A 499 -17.99 11.83 -10.35
N ARG A 500 -16.69 11.62 -10.13
CA ARG A 500 -16.09 11.27 -8.84
C ARG A 500 -16.14 12.46 -7.89
N GLY A 501 -16.65 12.27 -6.67
CA GLY A 501 -16.57 13.26 -5.60
C GLY A 501 -15.12 13.62 -5.23
N ALA A 502 -14.90 14.82 -4.69
CA ALA A 502 -13.64 15.14 -4.04
C ALA A 502 -13.45 14.26 -2.79
N PHE A 503 -12.21 13.93 -2.46
CA PHE A 503 -11.91 13.17 -1.24
C PHE A 503 -10.57 13.61 -0.64
N THR A 504 -10.43 13.35 0.66
CA THR A 504 -9.19 13.59 1.41
C THR A 504 -9.01 12.45 2.41
N GLU A 505 -7.87 11.76 2.33
CA GLU A 505 -7.45 10.80 3.36
C GLU A 505 -7.02 11.55 4.63
N THR A 506 -7.45 11.08 5.80
CA THR A 506 -7.13 11.72 7.07
C THR A 506 -5.98 11.01 7.79
N ASN A 507 -5.33 11.72 8.73
CA ASN A 507 -4.36 11.20 9.70
C ASN A 507 -3.03 10.62 9.15
N SER A 508 -2.63 10.93 7.91
CA SER A 508 -1.34 10.52 7.31
C SER A 508 -0.76 11.69 6.54
N GLN A 509 0.57 11.82 6.51
CA GLN A 509 1.23 12.83 5.67
C GLN A 509 1.28 12.40 4.20
N LEU A 510 1.39 11.10 3.95
CA LEU A 510 1.39 10.47 2.63
C LEU A 510 -0.01 9.97 2.21
N GLY A 511 -1.06 10.47 2.87
CA GLY A 511 -2.43 10.32 2.41
C GLY A 511 -2.68 11.15 1.15
N LEU A 512 -3.73 10.87 0.41
CA LEU A 512 -4.08 11.52 -0.84
C LEU A 512 -5.28 12.45 -0.65
N THR A 513 -5.18 13.62 -1.27
CA THR A 513 -6.31 14.52 -1.47
C THR A 513 -6.48 14.78 -2.95
N ALA A 514 -7.72 14.69 -3.43
CA ALA A 514 -8.02 14.84 -4.83
C ALA A 514 -9.33 15.61 -5.03
N PRO A 515 -9.35 16.62 -5.93
CA PRO A 515 -10.58 17.32 -6.27
C PRO A 515 -11.55 16.40 -7.02
N LYS A 516 -12.76 16.91 -7.23
CA LYS A 516 -13.80 16.29 -8.05
C LYS A 516 -13.30 16.12 -9.49
N GLN A 517 -13.62 15.00 -10.13
CA GLN A 517 -13.21 14.72 -11.51
C GLN A 517 -14.29 13.95 -12.28
N ALA A 518 -14.48 14.27 -13.57
CA ALA A 518 -15.44 13.61 -14.44
C ALA A 518 -14.75 12.68 -15.44
N TYR A 519 -15.36 11.52 -15.69
CA TYR A 519 -14.93 10.53 -16.66
C TYR A 519 -16.09 10.21 -17.59
N ALA A 520 -15.88 10.26 -18.90
CA ALA A 520 -16.92 10.01 -19.89
C ALA A 520 -16.44 9.00 -20.93
N GLN A 521 -17.28 8.05 -21.29
CA GLN A 521 -17.01 7.12 -22.37
C GLN A 521 -18.20 7.07 -23.32
N THR A 522 -17.93 7.29 -24.61
CA THR A 522 -18.90 7.08 -25.69
C THR A 522 -18.49 5.84 -26.46
N SER A 523 -19.45 4.96 -26.74
CA SER A 523 -19.22 3.73 -27.49
C SER A 523 -20.26 3.52 -28.56
N GLY A 524 -19.84 2.94 -29.69
CA GLY A 524 -20.73 2.32 -30.67
C GLY A 524 -20.81 0.82 -30.44
N LEU A 525 -21.96 0.21 -30.75
CA LEU A 525 -22.13 -1.22 -30.70
C LEU A 525 -22.91 -1.75 -31.90
N VAL A 526 -22.61 -2.99 -32.25
CA VAL A 526 -23.31 -3.78 -33.27
C VAL A 526 -23.56 -5.16 -32.70
N GLY A 527 -24.67 -5.78 -33.07
CA GLY A 527 -25.00 -7.09 -32.57
C GLY A 527 -26.06 -7.81 -33.36
N LEU A 528 -26.28 -9.06 -32.95
CA LEU A 528 -27.28 -9.96 -33.49
C LEU A 528 -28.02 -10.61 -32.33
N ARG A 529 -29.36 -10.59 -32.39
CA ARG A 529 -30.22 -11.35 -31.47
C ARG A 529 -30.96 -12.43 -32.24
N VAL A 530 -31.22 -13.52 -31.56
CA VAL A 530 -32.09 -14.60 -32.01
C VAL A 530 -33.10 -14.91 -30.92
N ALA A 531 -34.36 -15.12 -31.30
CA ALA A 531 -35.42 -15.52 -30.37
C ALA A 531 -36.25 -16.63 -30.98
N ARG A 532 -36.65 -17.60 -30.15
CA ARG A 532 -37.56 -18.69 -30.53
C ARG A 532 -38.69 -18.81 -29.52
N GLN A 533 -39.92 -18.78 -30.00
CA GLN A 533 -41.10 -19.00 -29.18
C GLN A 533 -41.44 -20.50 -29.13
N LEU A 534 -41.63 -21.02 -27.93
CA LEU A 534 -42.06 -22.39 -27.66
C LEU A 534 -43.46 -22.34 -27.03
N ARG A 535 -44.40 -23.08 -27.62
CA ARG A 535 -45.78 -23.18 -27.14
C ARG A 535 -46.00 -24.58 -26.58
N TYR A 536 -46.49 -24.66 -25.35
CA TYR A 536 -46.76 -25.92 -24.68
C TYR A 536 -48.26 -26.25 -24.72
N ALA A 537 -48.60 -27.54 -24.65
CA ALA A 537 -49.98 -28.01 -24.72
C ALA A 537 -50.88 -27.48 -23.58
N ASN A 538 -50.29 -27.07 -22.46
CA ASN A 538 -50.99 -26.47 -21.32
C ASN A 538 -51.23 -24.96 -21.46
N GLY A 539 -50.97 -24.36 -22.63
CA GLY A 539 -51.15 -22.93 -22.88
C GLY A 539 -49.99 -22.04 -22.44
N MET A 540 -48.98 -22.59 -21.77
CA MET A 540 -47.75 -21.89 -21.41
C MET A 540 -46.96 -21.51 -22.66
N LYS A 541 -46.32 -20.35 -22.64
CA LYS A 541 -45.39 -19.91 -23.71
C LYS A 541 -44.04 -19.56 -23.11
N THR A 542 -42.97 -20.07 -23.72
CA THR A 542 -41.60 -19.72 -23.36
C THR A 542 -40.89 -19.16 -24.57
N THR A 543 -40.33 -17.97 -24.44
CA THR A 543 -39.42 -17.38 -25.43
C THR A 543 -37.98 -17.64 -24.98
N LEU A 544 -37.23 -18.38 -25.79
CA LEU A 544 -35.79 -18.53 -25.64
C LEU A 544 -35.09 -17.46 -26.46
N GLN A 545 -34.15 -16.74 -25.86
CA GLN A 545 -33.40 -15.68 -26.52
C GLN A 545 -31.89 -15.88 -26.38
N GLY A 546 -31.16 -15.52 -27.41
CA GLY A 546 -29.70 -15.48 -27.42
C GLY A 546 -29.21 -14.25 -28.17
N TYR A 547 -28.10 -13.67 -27.76
CA TYR A 547 -27.50 -12.56 -28.50
C TYR A 547 -25.98 -12.55 -28.39
N VAL A 548 -25.38 -11.87 -29.37
CA VAL A 548 -24.00 -11.40 -29.34
C VAL A 548 -23.98 -9.92 -29.69
N ASN A 549 -23.25 -9.11 -28.93
CA ASN A 549 -22.93 -7.74 -29.34
C ASN A 549 -21.47 -7.42 -29.08
N HIS A 550 -20.90 -6.64 -30.00
CA HIS A 550 -19.56 -6.10 -29.89
C HIS A 550 -19.64 -4.59 -29.75
N GLN A 551 -19.01 -4.06 -28.71
CA GLN A 551 -18.99 -2.64 -28.37
C GLN A 551 -17.57 -2.10 -28.43
N VAL A 552 -17.42 -0.97 -29.12
CA VAL A 552 -16.15 -0.25 -29.31
C VAL A 552 -16.30 1.15 -28.73
N ALA A 553 -15.50 1.46 -27.72
CA ALA A 553 -15.36 2.82 -27.19
C ALA A 553 -14.56 3.70 -28.16
N PHE A 554 -15.05 4.92 -28.41
CA PHE A 554 -14.40 5.89 -29.29
C PHE A 554 -13.16 6.50 -28.64
N ASN A 555 -13.10 6.55 -27.30
CA ASN A 555 -11.95 6.97 -26.53
C ASN A 555 -11.42 5.82 -25.63
N ARG A 556 -10.10 5.80 -25.41
CA ARG A 556 -9.50 5.03 -24.30
C ARG A 556 -9.63 5.88 -23.04
N GLN A 557 -10.60 5.56 -22.20
CA GLN A 557 -10.83 6.33 -20.99
C GLN A 557 -9.81 5.95 -19.91
N ASP A 558 -8.86 6.85 -19.69
CA ASP A 558 -7.93 6.83 -18.57
C ASP A 558 -8.66 7.28 -17.30
N LEU A 559 -8.70 6.41 -16.29
CA LEU A 559 -9.33 6.70 -14.99
C LEU A 559 -8.36 7.32 -13.98
N SER A 560 -7.17 7.69 -14.44
CA SER A 560 -6.21 8.43 -13.64
C SER A 560 -6.75 9.78 -13.19
N TYR A 561 -6.29 10.25 -12.02
CA TYR A 561 -6.71 11.51 -11.43
C TYR A 561 -5.54 12.33 -10.90
N THR A 562 -5.73 13.64 -10.79
CA THR A 562 -4.75 14.51 -10.13
C THR A 562 -4.97 14.47 -8.62
N ALA A 563 -3.88 14.34 -7.87
CA ALA A 563 -3.87 14.35 -6.42
C ALA A 563 -2.64 15.08 -5.87
N LYS A 564 -2.71 15.38 -4.57
CA LYS A 564 -1.56 15.80 -3.75
C LYS A 564 -1.48 14.92 -2.51
N TYR A 565 -0.30 14.85 -1.90
CA TYR A 565 -0.22 14.33 -0.54
C TYR A 565 -0.87 15.29 0.45
N THR A 566 -1.60 14.75 1.43
CA THR A 566 -2.35 15.48 2.45
C THR A 566 -1.44 16.36 3.31
N GLY A 567 -0.23 15.88 3.64
CA GLY A 567 0.80 16.66 4.34
C GLY A 567 1.36 17.81 3.51
N ALA A 568 1.21 17.76 2.18
CA ALA A 568 1.66 18.79 1.25
C ALA A 568 0.57 19.82 0.89
N ASN A 569 -0.71 19.52 1.12
CA ASN A 569 -1.85 20.22 0.51
C ASN A 569 -1.85 21.74 0.73
N ASN A 570 -1.42 22.19 1.92
CA ASN A 570 -1.42 23.62 2.31
C ASN A 570 -0.01 24.20 2.48
N VAL A 571 1.01 23.38 2.23
CA VAL A 571 2.40 23.71 2.56
C VAL A 571 3.25 23.80 1.30
N LEU A 572 2.93 23.04 0.25
CA LEU A 572 3.69 22.98 -0.99
C LEU A 572 2.86 23.49 -2.18
N ASN A 573 3.50 24.34 -2.98
CA ASN A 573 2.97 24.76 -4.28
C ASN A 573 3.49 23.81 -5.36
N HIS A 574 2.67 23.55 -6.39
CA HIS A 574 3.04 22.72 -7.55
C HIS A 574 3.46 21.27 -7.24
N ALA A 575 2.97 20.69 -6.13
CA ALA A 575 3.19 19.29 -5.76
C ALA A 575 2.10 18.33 -6.30
N ASP A 576 1.33 18.74 -7.30
CA ASP A 576 0.30 17.93 -7.94
C ASP A 576 0.91 16.81 -8.79
N PHE A 577 0.40 15.59 -8.62
CA PHE A 577 0.78 14.43 -9.41
C PHE A 577 -0.44 13.67 -9.91
N LYS A 578 -0.24 12.92 -10.99
CA LYS A 578 -1.26 12.08 -11.59
C LYS A 578 -1.16 10.70 -10.95
N VAL A 579 -2.23 10.21 -10.35
CA VAL A 579 -2.36 8.85 -9.85
C VAL A 579 -3.01 7.99 -10.92
N LYS A 580 -2.36 6.88 -11.28
CA LYS A 580 -2.81 5.94 -12.31
C LYS A 580 -3.52 4.74 -11.69
N GLY A 581 -4.38 4.11 -12.48
CA GLY A 581 -5.02 2.84 -12.12
C GLY A 581 -5.54 2.11 -13.34
N ILE A 582 -6.34 1.08 -13.10
CA ILE A 582 -6.99 0.30 -14.16
C ILE A 582 -7.97 1.21 -14.91
N GLY A 583 -7.75 1.43 -16.20
CA GLY A 583 -8.66 2.18 -17.08
C GLY A 583 -9.76 1.31 -17.68
N LEU A 584 -10.70 1.93 -18.41
CA LEU A 584 -11.76 1.19 -19.12
C LEU A 584 -11.22 0.48 -20.36
N VAL A 585 -11.85 -0.63 -20.75
CA VAL A 585 -11.53 -1.31 -22.02
C VAL A 585 -12.09 -0.58 -23.22
N LYS A 586 -11.37 -0.68 -24.34
CA LYS A 586 -11.83 -0.14 -25.63
C LYS A 586 -12.83 -1.07 -26.30
N ASN A 587 -12.55 -2.38 -26.31
CA ASN A 587 -13.37 -3.37 -27.00
C ASN A 587 -13.91 -4.35 -25.98
N LYS A 588 -15.23 -4.56 -26.01
CA LYS A 588 -15.91 -5.57 -25.18
C LYS A 588 -16.94 -6.30 -26.01
N THR A 589 -17.09 -7.59 -25.75
CA THR A 589 -18.09 -8.44 -26.38
C THR A 589 -19.00 -8.99 -25.31
N TRP A 590 -20.31 -8.82 -25.49
CA TRP A 590 -21.31 -9.46 -24.64
C TRP A 590 -21.93 -10.63 -25.39
N LEU A 591 -22.04 -11.74 -24.68
CA LEU A 591 -22.78 -12.93 -25.09
C LEU A 591 -23.85 -13.14 -24.06
N GLY A 592 -25.08 -13.42 -24.46
CA GLY A 592 -26.11 -13.74 -23.48
C GLY A 592 -27.15 -14.70 -24.00
N ILE A 593 -27.72 -15.42 -23.04
CA ILE A 593 -28.82 -16.35 -23.23
C ILE A 593 -29.87 -16.07 -22.17
N GLY A 594 -31.14 -16.21 -22.53
CA GLY A 594 -32.23 -15.96 -21.62
C GLY A 594 -33.47 -16.78 -21.95
N SER A 595 -34.34 -16.89 -20.96
CA SER A 595 -35.65 -17.52 -21.08
C SER A 595 -36.68 -16.65 -20.40
N THR A 596 -37.78 -16.40 -21.10
CA THR A 596 -38.95 -15.67 -20.59
C THR A 596 -40.16 -16.58 -20.71
N THR A 597 -40.84 -16.88 -19.60
CA THR A 597 -41.96 -17.82 -19.55
C THR A 597 -43.22 -17.14 -19.02
N GLU A 598 -44.31 -17.21 -19.79
CA GLU A 598 -45.66 -16.82 -19.40
C GLU A 598 -46.25 -17.89 -18.46
N ILE A 599 -46.15 -17.70 -17.15
CA ILE A 599 -46.65 -18.65 -16.14
C ILE A 599 -48.17 -18.61 -16.09
N THR A 600 -48.73 -17.41 -16.12
CA THR A 600 -50.17 -17.14 -16.25
C THR A 600 -50.38 -16.08 -17.32
N PRO A 601 -51.61 -15.83 -17.81
CA PRO A 601 -51.87 -14.75 -18.77
C PRO A 601 -51.38 -13.36 -18.31
N ASN A 602 -51.23 -13.17 -16.99
CA ASN A 602 -50.85 -11.89 -16.40
C ASN A 602 -49.47 -11.92 -15.73
N THR A 603 -48.77 -13.05 -15.69
CA THR A 603 -47.51 -13.18 -14.95
C THR A 603 -46.44 -13.84 -15.80
N THR A 604 -45.32 -13.13 -15.95
CA THR A 604 -44.16 -13.59 -16.71
C THR A 604 -42.95 -13.67 -15.79
N TRP A 605 -42.23 -14.77 -15.84
CA TRP A 605 -40.92 -14.92 -15.18
C TRP A 605 -39.82 -14.95 -16.23
N TYR A 606 -38.66 -14.39 -15.90
CA TYR A 606 -37.51 -14.45 -16.77
C TYR A 606 -36.21 -14.72 -16.03
N VAL A 607 -35.26 -15.30 -16.75
CA VAL A 607 -33.88 -15.52 -16.32
C VAL A 607 -32.94 -15.23 -17.49
N ASN A 608 -31.85 -14.52 -17.21
CA ASN A 608 -30.81 -14.21 -18.18
C ASN A 608 -29.44 -14.52 -17.60
N TYR A 609 -28.55 -15.00 -18.46
CA TYR A 609 -27.13 -15.13 -18.21
C TYR A 609 -26.38 -14.35 -19.29
N ASP A 610 -25.56 -13.40 -18.86
CA ASP A 610 -24.76 -12.53 -19.71
C ASP A 610 -23.28 -12.67 -19.35
N LEU A 611 -22.45 -12.98 -20.34
CA LEU A 611 -21.00 -13.05 -20.26
C LEU A 611 -20.40 -11.85 -20.99
N LYS A 612 -19.69 -11.00 -20.25
CA LYS A 612 -18.87 -9.92 -20.81
C LYS A 612 -17.43 -10.40 -20.97
N LEU A 613 -16.92 -10.33 -22.18
CA LEU A 613 -15.52 -10.57 -22.52
C LEU A 613 -14.82 -9.25 -22.78
N GLU A 614 -13.73 -9.01 -22.06
CA GLU A 614 -12.91 -7.80 -22.17
C GLU A 614 -11.54 -8.19 -22.70
N ASN A 615 -11.21 -7.73 -23.91
CA ASN A 615 -9.94 -8.08 -24.53
C ASN A 615 -8.78 -7.70 -23.58
N THR A 616 -7.92 -8.67 -23.27
CA THR A 616 -6.77 -8.60 -22.33
C THR A 616 -7.07 -8.33 -20.85
N LYS A 617 -8.34 -8.16 -20.44
CA LYS A 617 -8.72 -7.83 -19.05
C LYS A 617 -9.69 -8.83 -18.38
N GLY A 618 -9.95 -9.97 -19.01
CA GLY A 618 -10.69 -11.07 -18.42
C GLY A 618 -12.17 -11.11 -18.80
N TYR A 619 -12.99 -11.68 -17.92
CA TYR A 619 -14.43 -11.87 -18.15
C TYR A 619 -15.23 -11.54 -16.89
N ASN A 620 -16.47 -11.11 -17.11
CA ASN A 620 -17.43 -10.84 -16.05
C ASN A 620 -18.74 -11.57 -16.36
N ASN A 621 -19.35 -12.16 -15.33
CA ASN A 621 -20.61 -12.88 -15.46
C ASN A 621 -21.71 -12.07 -14.78
N VAL A 622 -22.86 -11.98 -15.43
CA VAL A 622 -24.06 -11.34 -14.89
C VAL A 622 -25.21 -12.33 -15.02
N VAL A 623 -25.89 -12.59 -13.91
CA VAL A 623 -27.13 -13.36 -13.86
C VAL A 623 -28.22 -12.41 -13.43
N SER A 624 -29.32 -12.38 -14.16
CA SER A 624 -30.53 -11.67 -13.74
C SER A 624 -31.74 -12.56 -13.77
N THR A 625 -32.66 -12.34 -12.84
CA THR A 625 -33.97 -13.00 -12.84
C THR A 625 -35.02 -12.04 -12.32
N GLY A 626 -36.24 -12.14 -12.85
CA GLY A 626 -37.29 -11.23 -12.46
C GLY A 626 -38.68 -11.74 -12.81
N ILE A 627 -39.67 -10.99 -12.32
CA ILE A 627 -41.09 -11.25 -12.53
C ILE A 627 -41.72 -9.97 -13.06
N ARG A 628 -42.65 -10.12 -14.01
CA ARG A 628 -43.53 -9.06 -14.51
C ARG A 628 -44.98 -9.45 -14.26
N VAL A 629 -45.79 -8.50 -13.81
CA VAL A 629 -47.24 -8.64 -13.66
C VAL A 629 -47.93 -7.61 -14.55
N LYS A 630 -48.84 -8.07 -15.41
CA LYS A 630 -49.69 -7.28 -16.32
C LYS A 630 -51.01 -6.94 -15.60
N PHE A 631 -51.51 -5.72 -15.74
CA PHE A 631 -52.79 -5.26 -15.18
C PHE A 631 -53.53 -4.30 -16.10
#